data_AF-A0A7C3W925-F1
#
_entry.id   AF-A0A7C3W925-F1
#
_cell.length_a   1.000
_cell.length_b   1.000
_cell.length_c   1.000
_cell.angle_alpha   90.00
_cell.angle_beta   90.00
_cell.angle_gamma   90.00
#
_symmetry.space_group_name_H-M   'P 1'
#
loop_
_entity.id
_entity.type
_entity.pdbx_description
1 polymer ?
#
loop_
_entity_poly.entity_id
_entity_poly.type
_entity_poly.pdbx_seq_one_letter_code
_entity_poly.pdbx_strand_id
1 'polypeptide(L)' 'MVVTDYFADLIIRIKNAYLARKRNIIVPWSKKGEKLIEILVKEGYLKNAKLKTQDSKFKVLELGLKYEGKEPAFKE' A
#
# COMPACT_ATOMS: atom_id res chain seq x y z
N MET A 1 -5.37 -4.24 -19.68
CA MET A 1 -5.74 -5.10 -18.54
C MET A 1 -6.99 -4.53 -17.92
N VAL A 2 -8.07 -5.31 -17.83
CA VAL A 2 -9.27 -4.91 -17.10
C VAL A 2 -8.94 -5.07 -15.61
N VAL A 3 -8.88 -3.95 -14.88
CA VAL A 3 -8.86 -4.00 -13.42
C VAL A 3 -10.30 -4.26 -12.98
N THR A 4 -10.62 -5.51 -12.71
CA THR A 4 -11.94 -5.92 -12.22
C THR A 4 -12.13 -5.59 -10.76
N ASP A 5 -11.06 -5.62 -9.95
CA ASP A 5 -11.13 -5.30 -8.53
C ASP A 5 -9.91 -4.47 -8.05
N TYR A 6 -10.20 -3.29 -7.52
CA TYR A 6 -9.19 -2.35 -7.03
C TYR A 6 -8.57 -2.78 -5.69
N PHE A 7 -9.32 -3.47 -4.83
CA PHE A 7 -8.81 -3.92 -3.54
C PHE A 7 -7.87 -5.11 -3.69
N ALA A 8 -8.21 -6.05 -4.56
CA ALA A 8 -7.37 -7.19 -4.89
C ALA A 8 -6.04 -6.73 -5.49
N ASP A 9 -6.05 -5.76 -6.42
CA ASP A 9 -4.82 -5.18 -6.99
C ASP A 9 -3.95 -4.53 -5.90
N LEU A 10 -4.55 -3.77 -4.97
CA LEU A 10 -3.82 -3.16 -3.85
C LEU A 10 -3.17 -4.21 -2.94
N ILE A 11 -3.91 -5.23 -2.52
CA ILE A 11 -3.39 -6.28 -1.62
C ILE A 11 -2.25 -7.05 -2.31
N ILE A 12 -2.44 -7.42 -3.58
CA ILE A 12 -1.41 -8.11 -4.37
C ILE A 12 -0.16 -7.24 -4.52
N ARG A 13 -0.29 -5.94 -4.79
CA ARG A 13 0.86 -5.02 -4.85
C ARG A 13 1.61 -4.94 -3.53
N ILE A 14 0.89 -4.85 -2.41
CA ILE A 14 1.50 -4.81 -1.07
C ILE A 14 2.25 -6.11 -0.80
N LYS A 15 1.63 -7.27 -1.07
CA LYS A 15 2.26 -8.59 -0.92
C LYS A 15 3.52 -8.74 -1.78
N ASN A 16 3.44 -8.38 -3.07
CA ASN A 16 4.58 -8.43 -3.97
C ASN A 16 5.71 -7.48 -3.52
N ALA A 17 5.37 -6.35 -2.94
CA ALA A 17 6.34 -5.41 -2.42
C ALA A 17 7.03 -5.88 -1.14
N TYR A 18 6.30 -6.61 -0.28
CA TYR A 18 6.85 -7.33 0.85
C TYR A 18 7.84 -8.42 0.40
N LEU A 19 7.45 -9.21 -0.60
CA LEU A 19 8.32 -10.24 -1.18
C LEU A 19 9.59 -9.63 -1.82
N ALA A 20 9.44 -8.50 -2.51
CA ALA A 20 10.54 -7.75 -3.10
C ALA A 20 11.39 -6.95 -2.10
N ARG A 21 11.10 -7.05 -0.79
CA ARG A 21 11.79 -6.34 0.31
C ARG A 21 11.87 -4.82 0.08
N LYS A 22 10.86 -4.22 -0.54
CA LYS A 22 10.80 -2.78 -0.75
C LYS A 22 10.54 -2.06 0.58
N ARG A 23 11.16 -0.90 0.78
CA ARG A 23 10.86 -0.04 1.95
C ARG A 23 9.56 0.73 1.77
N ASN A 24 9.32 1.20 0.54
CA ASN A 24 8.16 1.99 0.19
C ASN A 24 7.60 1.56 -1.17
N ILE A 25 6.30 1.71 -1.34
CA ILE A 25 5.61 1.56 -2.62
C ILE A 25 4.69 2.72 -2.90
N ILE A 26 4.45 2.95 -4.20
CA ILE A 26 3.55 3.99 -4.67
C ILE A 26 2.38 3.30 -5.35
N VAL A 27 1.17 3.63 -4.91
CA VAL A 27 -0.09 3.14 -5.48
C VAL A 27 -1.00 4.31 -5.85
N PRO A 28 -1.87 4.18 -6.87
CA PRO A 28 -2.80 5.24 -7.22
C PRO A 28 -3.79 5.50 -6.07
N TRP A 29 -4.02 6.77 -5.76
CA TRP A 29 -4.95 7.15 -4.71
C TRP A 29 -6.40 6.90 -5.13
N SER A 30 -7.19 6.42 -4.19
CA SER A 30 -8.66 6.46 -4.26
C SER A 30 -9.24 6.68 -2.87
N LYS A 31 -10.43 7.28 -2.78
CA LYS A 31 -11.14 7.47 -1.50
C LYS A 31 -11.37 6.16 -0.74
N LYS A 32 -11.59 5.05 -1.45
CA LYS A 32 -11.83 3.74 -0.84
C LYS A 32 -10.52 3.08 -0.38
N GLY A 33 -9.48 3.16 -1.20
CA GLY A 33 -8.15 2.63 -0.89
C GLY A 33 -7.48 3.35 0.27
N GLU A 34 -7.67 4.66 0.38
CA GLU A 34 -7.17 5.47 1.50
C GLU A 34 -7.66 4.93 2.84
N LYS A 35 -8.98 4.73 3.00
CA LYS A 35 -9.55 4.16 4.22
C LYS A 35 -9.01 2.77 4.55
N LEU A 36 -8.86 1.91 3.55
CA LEU A 36 -8.29 0.58 3.75
C LEU A 36 -6.84 0.66 4.25
N ILE A 37 -6.05 1.52 3.62
CA ILE A 37 -4.65 1.75 3.97
C ILE A 37 -4.51 2.33 5.38
N GLU A 38 -5.39 3.26 5.77
CA GLU A 38 -5.43 3.78 7.15
C GLU A 38 -5.69 2.68 8.17
N ILE A 39 -6.62 1.75 7.88
CA ILE A 39 -6.87 0.58 8.73
C ILE A 39 -5.62 -0.30 8.80
N LEU A 40 -4.96 -0.57 7.67
CA LEU A 40 -3.73 -1.36 7.64
C LEU A 40 -2.57 -0.72 8.41
N VAL A 41 -2.48 0.62 8.43
CA VAL A 41 -1.51 1.35 9.26
C VAL A 41 -1.89 1.22 10.74
N LYS A 42 -3.17 1.36 11.08
CA LYS A 42 -3.67 1.27 12.46
C LYS A 42 -3.49 -0.12 13.07
N GLU A 43 -3.72 -1.17 12.29
CA GLU A 43 -3.51 -2.57 12.66
C GLU A 43 -2.01 -2.94 12.70
N GLY A 44 -1.12 -2.05 12.25
CA GLY A 44 0.32 -2.26 12.28
C GLY A 44 0.87 -3.10 11.14
N TYR A 45 0.08 -3.37 10.09
CA TYR A 45 0.55 -4.01 8.85
C TYR A 45 1.37 -3.09 7.97
N LEU A 46 1.16 -1.77 8.06
CA LEU A 46 1.93 -0.76 7.33
C LEU A 46 2.57 0.20 8.33
N LYS A 47 3.76 0.71 8.00
CA LYS A 47 4.47 1.65 8.87
C LYS A 47 3.83 3.03 8.83
N ASN A 48 3.50 3.50 7.63
CA ASN A 48 2.87 4.80 7.42
C ASN A 48 2.30 4.87 5.99
N ALA A 49 1.30 5.71 5.77
CA ALA A 49 0.83 6.08 4.45
C ALA A 49 0.96 7.60 4.26
N LYS A 50 1.48 8.04 3.11
CA LYS A 50 1.58 9.46 2.74
C LYS A 50 0.87 9.70 1.42
N LEU A 51 -0.04 10.67 1.41
CA LEU A 51 -0.58 11.18 0.16
C LEU A 51 0.48 12.06 -0.52
N LYS A 52 0.85 11.71 -1.75
CA LYS A 52 1.65 12.56 -2.63
C LYS A 52 0.80 12.99 -3.81
N THR A 53 0.92 14.25 -4.18
CA THR A 53 0.29 14.77 -5.41
C THR A 53 1.38 14.88 -6.46
N GLN A 54 1.23 14.17 -7.56
CA GLN A 54 2.12 14.31 -8.72
C GLN A 54 1.44 15.24 -9.74
N ASP A 55 2.17 16.22 -10.24
CA ASP A 55 1.80 17.22 -11.26
C ASP A 55 0.29 17.31 -11.57
N SER A 56 -0.38 18.09 -10.73
CA SER A 56 -1.73 18.67 -10.86
C SER A 56 -2.94 17.76 -11.14
N LYS A 57 -2.82 16.46 -11.44
CA LYS A 57 -4.00 15.62 -11.72
C LYS A 57 -4.02 14.24 -11.09
N PHE A 58 -2.88 13.66 -10.68
CA PHE A 58 -2.86 12.31 -10.13
C PHE A 58 -2.35 12.29 -8.70
N LYS A 59 -3.26 11.98 -7.78
CA LYS A 59 -2.92 11.67 -6.38
C LYS A 59 -2.40 10.24 -6.32
N VAL A 60 -1.32 10.04 -5.58
CA VAL A 60 -0.74 8.73 -5.30
C VAL A 60 -0.55 8.58 -3.79
N LEU A 61 -0.64 7.35 -3.31
CA LEU A 61 -0.34 7.00 -1.92
C LEU A 61 1.01 6.31 -1.88
N GLU A 62 1.93 6.89 -1.12
CA GLU A 62 3.19 6.27 -0.76
C GLU A 62 3.04 5.50 0.55
N LEU A 63 3.14 4.18 0.48
CA LEU A 63 3.02 3.27 1.61
C LEU A 63 4.40 2.85 2.08
N GLY A 64 4.69 3.08 3.35
CA GLY A 64 5.85 2.51 4.04
C GLY A 64 5.51 1.12 4.54
N LEU A 65 6.26 0.11 4.09
CA LEU A 65 6.09 -1.26 4.53
C LEU A 65 6.76 -1.46 5.89
N LYS A 66 6.08 -2.16 6.81
CA LYS A 66 6.62 -2.47 8.14
C LYS A 66 7.16 -3.90 8.11
N TYR A 67 8.41 -4.06 8.54
CA TYR A 67 9.06 -5.36 8.69
C TYR A 67 9.37 -5.55 10.18
N GLU A 68 8.91 -6.66 10.75
CA GLU A 68 9.37 -7.11 12.06
C GLU A 68 10.49 -8.13 11.85
N GLY A 69 11.74 -7.69 12.01
CA GLY A 69 12.93 -8.49 11.73
C GLY A 69 13.14 -8.77 10.24
N LYS A 70 12.96 -10.03 9.82
CA LYS A 70 13.10 -10.52 8.43
C LYS A 70 11.76 -10.92 7.80
N GLU A 71 10.67 -10.83 8.54
CA GLU A 71 9.38 -11.33 8.12
C GLU A 71 8.42 -10.17 7.84
N PRO A 72 7.69 -10.20 6.71
CA PRO A 72 6.69 -9.19 6.44
C PRO A 72 5.58 -9.26 7.48
N ALA A 73 5.12 -8.10 7.98
CA ALA A 73 4.00 -8.05 8.93
C ALA A 73 2.69 -8.61 8.34
N PHE A 74 2.61 -8.71 7.01
CA PHE A 74 1.51 -9.34 6.30
C PHE A 74 1.85 -10.83 6.06
N LYS A 75 1.35 -11.71 6.92
CA LYS A 75 1.36 -13.16 6.73
C LYS A 75 -0.08 -13.66 6.69
N GLU A 76 -0.39 -14.34 5.58
CA GLU A 76 -1.66 -14.97 5.17
C GLU A 76 -2.79 -14.03 4.72
#